data_AF-A0A1I7SZD1-F1
#
_entry.id   AF-A0A1I7SZD1-F1
#
_cell.length_a   1.000
_cell.length_b   1.000
_cell.length_c   1.000
_cell.angle_alpha   90.00
_cell.angle_beta   90.00
_cell.angle_gamma   90.00
#
_symmetry.space_group_name_H-M   'P 1'
#
loop_
_entity.id
_entity.type
_entity.pdbx_description
1 polymer ?
#
loop_
_entity_poly.entity_id
_entity_poly.type
_entity_poly.pdbx_seq_one_letter_code
_entity_poly.pdbx_strand_id
1 'polypeptide(L)'
;MTNSIIKYIRHRPEKFTIWIEGRNRVLVKVSYGPGKSGKKRTFYSVLGAKSISLLSCYYEKVSIGEYIVPVKMYTKKDGNQYLETYWDDENHGLRVIGNYVCDLFRQDLACVKLVKDHIEMFEWAHYRQPSIPQITVAKWVSDEDFKYIISKSNSKLFLAENVLSKKFRFENFDKRVDAIALNNCHWITVENIMSLNSCRIQVVDKRFTCKEMNRILKHWMNGGSPRLNHLRLYLDEVNEEKCLEGLKEYLIEGKPGERYFKALYGGDYTFNNVGLQRADGKIASFKISLDYILFIFVVWPDAKGRSFESFD
;
A
#
# COMPACT_ATOMS: atom_id res chain seq x y z
N MET A 1 -8.97 40.14 -0.16
CA MET A 1 -9.98 39.23 0.42
C MET A 1 -9.36 37.84 0.51
N THR A 2 -8.95 37.42 1.70
CA THR A 2 -8.26 36.14 1.94
C THR A 2 -9.29 35.01 1.87
N ASN A 3 -9.52 34.48 0.67
CA ASN A 3 -10.36 33.29 0.50
C ASN A 3 -9.60 32.09 1.06
N SER A 4 -9.81 31.77 2.34
CA SER A 4 -9.28 30.54 2.92
C SER A 4 -9.83 29.35 2.12
N ILE A 5 -8.94 28.53 1.55
CA ILE A 5 -9.30 27.28 0.83
C ILE A 5 -10.21 26.38 1.67
N ILE A 6 -10.14 26.53 3.00
CA ILE A 6 -10.78 25.65 3.99
C ILE A 6 -12.30 25.85 4.07
N LYS A 7 -12.90 26.87 3.43
CA LYS A 7 -14.37 27.09 3.47
C LYS A 7 -15.20 25.97 2.85
N TYR A 8 -14.59 25.06 2.06
CA TYR A 8 -15.29 23.92 1.48
C TYR A 8 -15.30 22.66 2.36
N ILE A 9 -14.56 22.62 3.47
CA ILE A 9 -14.67 21.54 4.45
C ILE A 9 -15.69 21.99 5.51
N ARG A 10 -16.97 22.05 5.11
CA ARG A 10 -18.07 22.53 5.97
C ARG A 10 -18.35 21.61 7.17
N HIS A 11 -17.78 20.41 7.20
CA HIS A 11 -17.90 19.46 8.31
C HIS A 11 -16.53 18.88 8.66
N ARG A 12 -16.22 18.79 9.96
CA ARG A 12 -15.01 18.14 10.47
C ARG A 12 -14.99 16.67 9.99
N PRO A 13 -13.99 16.23 9.21
CA PRO A 13 -13.88 14.84 8.76
C PRO A 13 -13.88 13.87 9.94
N GLU A 14 -14.55 12.72 9.81
CA GLU A 14 -14.44 11.63 10.81
C GLU A 14 -13.01 11.04 10.84
N LYS A 15 -12.32 11.03 9.69
CA LYS A 15 -10.89 10.75 9.56
C LYS A 15 -10.29 11.71 8.54
N PHE A 16 -9.41 12.59 9.02
CA PHE A 16 -8.58 13.46 8.22
C PHE A 16 -7.19 12.80 8.09
N THR A 17 -6.66 12.68 6.88
CA THR A 17 -5.31 12.14 6.68
C THR A 17 -4.59 12.91 5.59
N ILE A 18 -3.29 13.12 5.79
CA ILE A 18 -2.41 13.85 4.86
C ILE A 18 -1.62 12.84 4.03
N TRP A 19 -1.55 13.09 2.72
CA TRP A 19 -0.92 12.23 1.73
C TRP A 19 0.01 13.04 0.83
N ILE A 20 1.15 12.48 0.48
CA ILE A 20 2.02 12.99 -0.59
C ILE A 20 1.91 12.04 -1.77
N GLU A 21 1.46 12.53 -2.92
CA GLU A 21 1.31 11.75 -4.15
C GLU A 21 2.21 12.25 -5.29
N GLY A 22 2.48 11.36 -6.26
CA GLY A 22 3.42 11.51 -7.38
C GLY A 22 3.12 12.59 -8.43
N ARG A 23 2.31 13.59 -8.10
CA ARG A 23 2.15 14.84 -8.86
C ARG A 23 2.69 16.04 -8.07
N ASN A 24 3.56 15.80 -7.09
CA ASN A 24 4.13 16.78 -6.15
C ASN A 24 3.06 17.59 -5.41
N ARG A 25 2.13 16.89 -4.78
CA ARG A 25 1.00 17.52 -4.07
C ARG A 25 0.83 16.94 -2.68
N VAL A 26 0.52 17.82 -1.75
CA VAL A 26 -0.07 17.45 -0.47
C VAL A 26 -1.58 17.38 -0.64
N LEU A 27 -2.10 16.17 -0.46
CA LEU A 27 -3.50 15.87 -0.52
C LEU A 27 -4.04 15.70 0.90
N VAL A 28 -5.26 16.18 1.11
CA VAL A 28 -6.06 15.81 2.25
C VAL A 28 -7.11 14.81 1.80
N LYS A 29 -7.17 13.71 2.54
CA LYS A 29 -8.25 12.74 2.42
C LYS A 29 -9.26 12.97 3.53
N VAL A 30 -10.51 13.15 3.12
CA VAL A 30 -11.69 13.29 4.00
C VAL A 30 -12.60 12.09 3.74
N SER A 31 -12.93 11.33 4.78
CA SER A 31 -14.01 10.33 4.72
C SER A 31 -15.26 10.85 5.41
N TYR A 32 -16.43 10.65 4.78
CA TYR A 32 -17.75 10.98 5.33
C TYR A 32 -18.56 9.71 5.65
N GLY A 33 -19.00 9.58 6.91
CA GLY A 33 -20.00 8.61 7.39
C GLY A 33 -19.44 7.32 8.01
N PRO A 34 -20.26 6.60 8.81
CA PRO A 34 -19.84 5.44 9.58
C PRO A 34 -19.36 4.31 8.67
N GLY A 35 -18.06 4.01 8.82
CA GLY A 35 -17.21 2.90 8.35
C GLY A 35 -17.76 1.65 7.63
N LYS A 36 -18.84 1.69 6.85
CA LYS A 36 -19.28 0.57 6.01
C LYS A 36 -18.61 0.63 4.63
N SER A 37 -18.01 -0.50 4.24
CA SER A 37 -17.33 -0.74 2.98
C SER A 37 -18.27 -0.44 1.80
N GLY A 38 -18.12 0.73 1.18
CA GLY A 38 -18.91 1.09 0.00
C GLY A 38 -18.92 2.56 -0.39
N LYS A 39 -18.61 3.51 0.50
CA LYS A 39 -18.53 4.93 0.11
C LYS A 39 -17.19 5.25 -0.57
N LYS A 40 -17.25 5.80 -1.78
CA LYS A 40 -16.11 6.31 -2.56
C LYS A 40 -15.24 7.22 -1.67
N ARG A 41 -13.95 6.90 -1.57
CA ARG A 41 -12.95 7.71 -0.89
C ARG A 41 -12.63 8.90 -1.80
N THR A 42 -12.74 10.12 -1.30
CA THR A 42 -12.41 11.33 -2.09
C THR A 42 -11.15 11.99 -1.54
N PHE A 43 -10.20 12.26 -2.44
CA PHE A 43 -8.97 12.98 -2.15
C PHE A 43 -9.08 14.40 -2.70
N TYR A 44 -8.73 15.38 -1.88
CA TYR A 44 -8.70 16.79 -2.27
C TYR A 44 -7.25 17.26 -2.25
N SER A 45 -6.83 17.95 -3.31
CA SER A 45 -5.51 18.60 -3.30
C SER A 45 -5.63 19.86 -2.45
N VAL A 46 -4.72 20.05 -1.50
CA VAL A 46 -4.70 21.27 -0.69
C VAL A 46 -3.69 22.24 -1.28
N LEU A 47 -2.45 21.77 -1.41
CA LEU A 47 -1.33 22.53 -1.96
C LEU A 47 -0.51 21.65 -2.90
N GLY A 48 -0.11 22.20 -4.03
CA GLY A 48 0.84 21.59 -4.97
C GLY A 48 2.16 22.35 -5.02
N ALA A 49 3.28 21.65 -5.18
CA ALA A 49 4.59 22.23 -5.45
C ALA A 49 4.97 21.98 -6.91
N LYS A 50 5.51 22.99 -7.57
CA LYS A 50 6.00 22.91 -8.95
C LYS A 50 7.23 23.78 -9.13
N SER A 51 8.14 23.38 -10.03
CA SER A 51 9.29 24.20 -10.37
C SER A 51 8.88 25.57 -10.93
N ILE A 52 9.62 26.59 -10.54
CA ILE A 52 9.43 27.96 -11.00
C ILE A 52 9.65 28.05 -12.52
N SER A 53 8.82 28.83 -13.20
CA SER A 53 9.03 29.19 -14.61
C SER A 53 9.14 30.70 -14.75
N LEU A 54 9.68 31.19 -15.87
CA LEU A 54 9.84 32.63 -16.14
C LEU A 54 8.52 33.42 -16.05
N LEU A 55 7.36 32.75 -16.15
CA LEU A 55 6.03 33.34 -16.02
C LEU A 55 5.57 33.53 -14.56
N SER A 56 6.34 33.04 -13.58
CA SER A 56 5.97 33.07 -12.16
C SER A 56 6.09 34.45 -11.49
N CYS A 57 6.79 35.39 -12.13
CA CYS A 57 6.90 36.78 -11.66
C CYS A 57 5.58 37.55 -11.71
N TYR A 58 4.56 37.03 -12.39
CA TYR A 58 3.20 37.61 -12.48
C TYR A 58 2.19 36.97 -11.53
N TYR A 59 2.63 36.09 -10.63
CA TYR A 59 1.75 35.40 -9.70
C TYR A 59 1.63 36.14 -8.36
N GLU A 60 0.45 36.03 -7.75
CA GLU A 60 0.24 36.45 -6.36
C GLU A 60 1.19 35.65 -5.45
N LYS A 61 1.52 36.20 -4.28
CA LYS A 61 2.41 35.55 -3.32
C LYS A 61 1.67 35.24 -2.02
N VAL A 62 2.02 34.12 -1.38
CA VAL A 62 1.51 33.76 -0.05
C VAL A 62 2.63 33.28 0.85
N SER A 63 2.43 33.39 2.15
CA SER A 63 3.31 32.82 3.16
C SER A 63 2.99 31.34 3.39
N ILE A 64 4.00 30.47 3.30
CA ILE A 64 3.94 29.05 3.70
C ILE A 64 5.06 28.82 4.70
N GLY A 65 4.71 28.78 5.98
CA GLY A 65 5.70 28.85 7.06
C GLY A 65 6.47 30.18 6.98
N GLU A 66 7.79 30.08 6.94
CA GLU A 66 8.70 31.23 6.80
C GLU A 66 8.94 31.67 5.34
N TYR A 67 8.42 30.91 4.36
CA TYR A 67 8.65 31.17 2.95
C TYR A 67 7.55 32.03 2.34
N ILE A 68 7.92 32.98 1.47
CA ILE A 68 6.98 33.74 0.63
C ILE A 68 7.13 33.24 -0.81
N VAL A 69 6.12 32.53 -1.32
CA VAL A 69 6.20 31.85 -2.62
C VAL A 69 5.12 32.34 -3.59
N PRO A 70 5.41 32.38 -4.91
CA PRO A 70 4.40 32.65 -5.91
C PRO A 70 3.35 31.53 -5.95
N VAL A 71 2.10 31.89 -6.24
CA VAL A 71 0.99 30.94 -6.28
C VAL A 71 -0.01 31.21 -7.40
N LYS A 72 -0.71 30.15 -7.79
CA LYS A 72 -1.83 30.22 -8.72
C LYS A 72 -2.94 29.27 -8.30
N MET A 73 -4.18 29.73 -8.36
CA MET A 73 -5.34 28.85 -8.22
C MET A 73 -5.47 27.96 -9.45
N TYR A 74 -5.53 26.65 -9.23
CA TYR A 74 -5.75 25.67 -10.29
C TYR A 74 -7.08 24.96 -10.11
N THR A 75 -7.90 24.92 -11.16
CA THR A 75 -9.14 24.16 -11.21
C THR A 75 -8.90 22.86 -11.99
N LYS A 76 -9.12 21.72 -11.34
CA LYS A 76 -9.07 20.40 -11.96
C LYS A 76 -10.29 20.19 -12.88
N LYS A 77 -10.20 19.19 -13.76
CA LYS A 77 -11.28 18.79 -14.68
C LYS A 77 -12.59 18.41 -13.97
N ASP A 78 -12.50 17.96 -12.72
CA ASP A 78 -13.66 17.60 -11.89
C ASP A 78 -14.24 18.81 -11.12
N GLY A 79 -13.76 20.03 -11.39
CA GLY A 79 -14.18 21.26 -10.73
C GLY A 79 -13.47 21.54 -9.40
N ASN A 80 -12.70 20.59 -8.85
CA ASN A 80 -11.98 20.80 -7.59
C ASN A 80 -10.82 21.78 -7.76
N GLN A 81 -10.73 22.75 -6.86
CA GLN A 81 -9.68 23.76 -6.87
C GLN A 81 -8.60 23.49 -5.81
N TYR A 82 -7.36 23.88 -6.10
CA TYR A 82 -6.25 23.88 -5.14
C TYR A 82 -5.28 25.02 -5.43
N LEU A 83 -4.49 25.43 -4.43
CA LEU A 83 -3.39 26.39 -4.62
C LEU A 83 -2.16 25.65 -5.11
N GLU A 84 -1.67 26.01 -6.29
CA GLU A 84 -0.36 25.59 -6.79
C GLU A 84 0.68 26.63 -6.39
N THR A 85 1.79 26.17 -5.83
CA THR A 85 2.89 27.00 -5.32
C THR A 85 4.15 26.71 -6.13
N TYR A 86 4.94 27.74 -6.40
CA TYR A 86 6.10 27.66 -7.28
C TYR A 86 7.39 27.80 -6.48
N TRP A 87 8.32 26.88 -6.70
CA TRP A 87 9.57 26.74 -5.94
C TRP A 87 10.74 26.55 -6.90
N ASP A 88 11.94 26.98 -6.51
CA ASP A 88 13.15 26.70 -7.29
C ASP A 88 13.41 25.18 -7.36
N ASP A 89 13.23 24.51 -6.21
CA ASP A 89 13.17 23.05 -6.10
C ASP A 89 11.77 22.62 -5.64
N GLU A 90 11.07 21.88 -6.52
CA GLU A 90 9.73 21.37 -6.26
C GLU A 90 9.66 20.36 -5.10
N ASN A 91 10.71 19.56 -4.87
CA ASN A 91 10.74 18.57 -3.80
C ASN A 91 11.02 19.23 -2.47
N HIS A 92 11.92 20.22 -2.43
CA HIS A 92 12.05 21.09 -1.27
C HIS A 92 10.72 21.76 -0.91
N GLY A 93 10.05 22.37 -1.90
CA GLY A 93 8.74 22.96 -1.73
C GLY A 93 7.70 21.97 -1.19
N LEU A 94 7.70 20.74 -1.68
CA LEU A 94 6.79 19.69 -1.21
C LEU A 94 7.04 19.32 0.26
N ARG A 95 8.30 19.27 0.72
CA ARG A 95 8.64 19.05 2.13
C ARG A 95 8.18 20.21 3.02
N VAL A 96 8.39 21.45 2.58
CA VAL A 96 7.94 22.67 3.29
C VAL A 96 6.41 22.68 3.41
N ILE A 97 5.70 22.44 2.31
CA ILE A 97 4.24 22.33 2.30
C ILE A 97 3.79 21.18 3.20
N GLY A 98 4.46 20.03 3.13
CA GLY A 98 4.18 18.86 3.96
C GLY A 98 4.22 19.20 5.45
N ASN A 99 5.31 19.84 5.89
CA ASN A 99 5.45 20.34 7.27
C ASN A 99 4.32 21.32 7.61
N TYR A 100 4.15 22.36 6.80
CA TYR A 100 3.16 23.41 7.04
C TYR A 100 1.73 22.86 7.18
N VAL A 101 1.32 21.96 6.28
CA VAL A 101 -0.03 21.36 6.32
C VAL A 101 -0.17 20.46 7.55
N CYS A 102 0.83 19.64 7.87
CA CYS A 102 0.79 18.81 9.08
C CYS A 102 0.67 19.67 10.35
N ASP A 103 1.41 20.77 10.45
CA ASP A 103 1.40 21.67 11.60
C ASP A 103 0.07 22.45 11.68
N LEU A 104 -0.42 22.95 10.54
CA LEU A 104 -1.69 23.68 10.44
C LEU A 104 -2.88 22.83 10.91
N PHE A 105 -2.92 21.55 10.52
CA PHE A 105 -4.00 20.64 10.89
C PHE A 105 -3.73 19.83 12.16
N ARG A 106 -2.50 19.89 12.71
CA ARG A 106 -2.04 19.07 13.84
C ARG A 106 -2.26 17.57 13.58
N GLN A 107 -1.79 17.11 12.43
CA GLN A 107 -1.97 15.73 11.95
C GLN A 107 -0.70 15.21 11.30
N ASP A 108 -0.40 13.94 11.53
CA ASP A 108 0.73 13.25 10.93
C ASP A 108 0.45 12.80 9.49
N LEU A 109 1.51 12.39 8.78
CA LEU A 109 1.38 11.86 7.42
C LEU A 109 0.82 10.44 7.51
N ALA A 110 -0.29 10.19 6.82
CA ALA A 110 -0.79 8.83 6.70
C ALA A 110 -0.07 8.06 5.59
N CYS A 111 0.44 8.77 4.58
CA CYS A 111 1.11 8.16 3.45
C CYS A 111 2.12 9.09 2.79
N VAL A 112 3.24 8.50 2.34
CA VAL A 112 4.22 9.16 1.47
C VAL A 112 4.47 8.32 0.23
N LYS A 113 4.23 8.89 -0.95
CA LYS A 113 4.65 8.32 -2.25
C LYS A 113 5.97 8.95 -2.69
N LEU A 114 7.03 8.15 -2.73
CA LEU A 114 8.38 8.55 -3.15
C LEU A 114 8.48 8.42 -4.67
N VAL A 115 8.70 9.54 -5.37
CA VAL A 115 8.71 9.60 -6.85
C VAL A 115 9.99 10.18 -7.42
N LYS A 116 10.54 11.19 -6.75
CA LYS A 116 11.84 11.80 -7.01
C LYS A 116 12.53 12.01 -5.67
N ASP A 117 13.85 12.18 -5.71
CA ASP A 117 14.70 12.40 -4.53
C ASP A 117 14.36 11.43 -3.40
N HIS A 118 14.26 10.14 -3.74
CA HIS A 118 13.62 9.12 -2.91
C HIS A 118 14.21 9.05 -1.51
N ILE A 119 15.55 9.12 -1.40
CA ILE A 119 16.26 9.12 -0.12
C ILE A 119 15.96 10.38 0.68
N GLU A 120 16.11 11.56 0.09
CA GLU A 120 15.92 12.83 0.80
C GLU A 120 14.46 12.98 1.28
N MET A 121 13.49 12.62 0.44
CA MET A 121 12.07 12.60 0.81
C MET A 121 11.76 11.56 1.89
N PHE A 122 12.38 10.38 1.82
CA PHE A 122 12.24 9.34 2.84
C PHE A 122 12.81 9.80 4.19
N GLU A 123 14.05 10.31 4.20
CA GLU A 123 14.73 10.79 5.40
C GLU A 123 13.97 11.96 6.05
N TRP A 124 13.52 12.94 5.27
CA TRP A 124 12.68 14.02 5.79
C TRP A 124 11.41 13.48 6.45
N ALA A 125 10.70 12.57 5.78
CA ALA A 125 9.46 12.03 6.31
C ALA A 125 9.72 11.17 7.57
N HIS A 126 10.81 10.40 7.59
CA HIS A 126 11.20 9.56 8.71
C HIS A 126 11.68 10.38 9.92
N TYR A 127 12.43 11.47 9.68
CA TYR A 127 12.84 12.42 10.70
C TYR A 127 11.61 13.09 11.35
N ARG A 128 10.62 13.48 10.54
CA ARG A 128 9.37 14.06 11.05
C ARG A 128 8.55 13.04 11.86
N GLN A 129 8.44 11.81 11.36
CA GLN A 129 7.69 10.74 12.01
C GLN A 129 8.35 9.37 11.75
N PRO A 130 8.95 8.73 12.77
CA PRO A 130 9.67 7.47 12.58
C PRO A 130 8.82 6.32 12.01
N SER A 131 7.48 6.35 12.20
CA SER A 131 6.56 5.37 11.62
C SER A 131 5.47 6.04 10.79
N ILE A 132 5.60 5.93 9.47
CA ILE A 132 4.60 6.38 8.50
C ILE A 132 3.68 5.19 8.19
N PRO A 133 2.35 5.30 8.33
CA PRO A 133 1.46 4.15 8.14
C PRO A 133 1.57 3.49 6.76
N GLN A 134 1.75 4.28 5.69
CA GLN A 134 1.94 3.79 4.34
C GLN A 134 3.12 4.46 3.63
N ILE A 135 3.99 3.67 3.02
CA ILE A 135 5.00 4.14 2.08
C ILE A 135 4.76 3.50 0.73
N THR A 136 4.84 4.31 -0.32
CA THR A 136 4.77 3.84 -1.71
C THR A 136 6.01 4.29 -2.46
N VAL A 137 6.79 3.35 -2.99
CA VAL A 137 7.95 3.63 -3.85
C VAL A 137 7.51 3.55 -5.31
N ALA A 138 7.69 4.63 -6.07
CA ALA A 138 7.28 4.70 -7.45
C ALA A 138 8.27 4.00 -8.41
N LYS A 139 7.96 4.06 -9.71
CA LYS A 139 8.58 3.24 -10.75
C LYS A 139 10.10 3.38 -10.86
N TRP A 140 10.61 4.61 -10.76
CA TRP A 140 11.96 5.00 -11.19
C TRP A 140 12.93 5.21 -10.02
N VAL A 141 13.01 4.23 -9.13
CA VAL A 141 13.96 4.21 -8.00
C VAL A 141 15.22 3.42 -8.39
N SER A 142 16.39 3.82 -7.91
CA SER A 142 17.61 3.01 -8.07
C SER A 142 17.54 1.75 -7.21
N ASP A 143 18.36 0.76 -7.55
CA ASP A 143 18.48 -0.48 -6.78
C ASP A 143 18.95 -0.19 -5.34
N GLU A 144 19.91 0.72 -5.20
CA GLU A 144 20.49 1.16 -3.93
C GLU A 144 19.47 1.91 -3.07
N ASP A 145 18.73 2.86 -3.66
CA ASP A 145 17.72 3.63 -2.95
C ASP A 145 16.59 2.71 -2.47
N PHE A 146 16.13 1.80 -3.32
CA PHE A 146 15.12 0.83 -2.94
C PHE A 146 15.58 -0.04 -1.76
N LYS A 147 16.82 -0.56 -1.82
CA LYS A 147 17.41 -1.34 -0.73
C LYS A 147 17.43 -0.55 0.57
N TYR A 148 17.88 0.70 0.50
CA TYR A 148 17.94 1.59 1.65
C TYR A 148 16.54 1.81 2.26
N ILE A 149 15.59 2.27 1.44
CA ILE A 149 14.22 2.62 1.86
C ILE A 149 13.50 1.41 2.45
N ILE A 150 13.54 0.25 1.78
CA ILE A 150 12.82 -0.93 2.25
C ILE A 150 13.42 -1.48 3.55
N SER A 151 14.74 -1.35 3.74
CA SER A 151 15.42 -1.79 4.96
C SER A 151 15.12 -0.86 6.15
N LYS A 152 15.06 0.45 5.92
CA LYS A 152 14.86 1.46 6.98
C LYS A 152 13.40 1.76 7.28
N SER A 153 12.48 1.48 6.36
CA SER A 153 11.05 1.77 6.54
C SER A 153 10.46 1.00 7.73
N ASN A 154 9.73 1.69 8.59
CA ASN A 154 8.89 1.10 9.64
C ASN A 154 7.38 1.33 9.37
N SER A 155 6.98 1.18 8.10
CA SER A 155 5.59 1.33 7.69
C SER A 155 4.77 0.07 7.91
N LYS A 156 3.47 0.23 8.18
CA LYS A 156 2.54 -0.91 8.26
C LYS A 156 2.19 -1.44 6.88
N LEU A 157 2.02 -0.55 5.92
CA LEU A 157 1.79 -0.86 4.52
C LEU A 157 2.99 -0.39 3.68
N PHE A 158 3.59 -1.30 2.93
CA PHE A 158 4.67 -0.99 2.00
C PHE A 158 4.28 -1.40 0.59
N LEU A 159 4.27 -0.43 -0.33
CA LEU A 159 3.92 -0.64 -1.73
C LEU A 159 5.11 -0.27 -2.60
N ALA A 160 5.45 -1.11 -3.56
CA ALA A 160 6.55 -0.86 -4.47
C ALA A 160 6.10 -1.09 -5.92
N GLU A 161 6.04 -0.01 -6.70
CA GLU A 161 5.66 0.01 -8.11
C GLU A 161 6.90 0.05 -9.03
N ASN A 162 8.08 -0.20 -8.46
CA ASN A 162 9.38 -0.05 -9.10
C ASN A 162 9.70 -1.12 -10.15
N VAL A 163 10.60 -0.76 -11.06
CA VAL A 163 11.24 -1.70 -12.00
C VAL A 163 12.73 -1.72 -11.66
N LEU A 164 13.13 -2.69 -10.83
CA LEU A 164 14.52 -2.88 -10.47
C LEU A 164 15.32 -3.52 -11.60
N SER A 165 16.64 -3.35 -11.56
CA SER A 165 17.55 -4.01 -12.50
C SER A 165 17.34 -5.53 -12.50
N LYS A 166 17.49 -6.19 -13.64
CA LYS A 166 17.46 -7.68 -13.73
C LYS A 166 18.52 -8.37 -12.87
N LYS A 167 19.59 -7.66 -12.55
CA LYS A 167 20.70 -8.13 -11.70
C LYS A 167 20.43 -7.91 -10.22
N PHE A 168 19.37 -7.19 -9.87
CA PHE A 168 19.04 -6.87 -8.50
C PHE A 168 18.85 -8.15 -7.68
N ARG A 169 19.47 -8.20 -6.51
CA ARG A 169 19.28 -9.25 -5.51
C ARG A 169 19.17 -8.60 -4.14
N PHE A 170 18.30 -9.15 -3.32
CA PHE A 170 18.13 -8.76 -1.93
C PHE A 170 18.11 -10.03 -1.08
N GLU A 171 19.28 -10.36 -0.54
CA GLU A 171 19.43 -11.47 0.40
C GLU A 171 18.90 -11.05 1.78
N ASN A 172 18.44 -12.01 2.57
CA ASN A 172 17.94 -11.77 3.92
C ASN A 172 16.86 -10.69 3.98
N PHE A 173 15.84 -10.85 3.14
CA PHE A 173 14.64 -10.00 3.17
C PHE A 173 13.76 -10.31 4.39
N ASP A 174 14.32 -10.11 5.58
CA ASP A 174 13.64 -10.23 6.86
C ASP A 174 13.04 -8.88 7.22
N LYS A 175 11.72 -8.76 6.97
CA LYS A 175 10.97 -7.54 7.25
C LYS A 175 9.69 -7.89 7.98
N ARG A 176 9.47 -7.20 9.09
CA ARG A 176 8.16 -7.13 9.73
C ARG A 176 7.35 -5.98 9.15
N VAL A 177 6.20 -6.31 8.59
CA VAL A 177 5.26 -5.37 7.97
C VAL A 177 3.85 -5.93 8.12
N ASP A 178 2.79 -5.12 8.07
CA ASP A 178 1.43 -5.68 8.12
C ASP A 178 0.99 -6.13 6.73
N ALA A 179 1.31 -5.33 5.70
CA ALA A 179 1.06 -5.69 4.32
C ALA A 179 2.15 -5.16 3.39
N ILE A 180 2.56 -6.02 2.46
CA ILE A 180 3.52 -5.69 1.43
C ILE A 180 2.99 -6.08 0.05
N ALA A 181 3.10 -5.15 -0.90
CA ALA A 181 2.83 -5.43 -2.31
C ALA A 181 3.99 -4.93 -3.16
N LEU A 182 4.58 -5.83 -3.93
CA LEU A 182 5.77 -5.55 -4.72
C LEU A 182 5.55 -5.93 -6.18
N ASN A 183 5.88 -5.02 -7.09
CA ASN A 183 5.82 -5.25 -8.54
C ASN A 183 7.22 -5.57 -9.11
N ASN A 184 7.28 -6.22 -10.28
CA ASN A 184 8.53 -6.56 -10.99
C ASN A 184 9.57 -7.30 -10.13
N CYS A 185 9.11 -8.18 -9.26
CA CYS A 185 9.92 -8.81 -8.23
C CYS A 185 10.56 -10.13 -8.65
N HIS A 186 11.24 -10.12 -9.78
CA HIS A 186 11.99 -11.28 -10.30
C HIS A 186 13.04 -11.82 -9.29
N TRP A 187 13.53 -10.97 -8.39
CA TRP A 187 14.52 -11.29 -7.36
C TRP A 187 13.93 -12.00 -6.12
N ILE A 188 12.61 -11.92 -5.89
CA ILE A 188 11.97 -12.58 -4.76
C ILE A 188 12.07 -14.11 -4.95
N THR A 189 12.44 -14.83 -3.91
CA THR A 189 12.50 -16.29 -3.87
C THR A 189 11.40 -16.87 -2.98
N VAL A 190 11.21 -18.19 -3.03
CA VAL A 190 10.34 -18.91 -2.07
C VAL A 190 10.80 -18.68 -0.63
N GLU A 191 12.11 -18.66 -0.37
CA GLU A 191 12.66 -18.36 0.97
C GLU A 191 12.24 -16.97 1.45
N ASN A 192 12.29 -15.97 0.57
CA ASN A 192 11.86 -14.62 0.93
C ASN A 192 10.37 -14.57 1.31
N ILE A 193 9.51 -15.34 0.61
CA ILE A 193 8.08 -15.41 0.97
C ILE A 193 7.88 -16.07 2.34
N MET A 194 8.59 -17.16 2.60
CA MET A 194 8.46 -17.94 3.85
C MET A 194 9.05 -17.19 5.06
N SER A 195 10.13 -16.42 4.87
CA SER A 195 10.76 -15.64 5.95
C SER A 195 10.05 -14.31 6.25
N LEU A 196 9.23 -13.79 5.34
CA LEU A 196 8.53 -12.53 5.53
C LEU A 196 7.56 -12.58 6.72
N ASN A 197 7.79 -11.71 7.69
CA ASN A 197 6.91 -11.54 8.84
C ASN A 197 5.77 -10.56 8.52
N SER A 198 4.85 -10.99 7.64
CA SER A 198 3.74 -10.18 7.14
C SER A 198 2.36 -10.83 7.31
N CYS A 199 1.33 -10.01 7.49
CA CYS A 199 -0.05 -10.47 7.41
C CYS A 199 -0.54 -10.61 5.97
N ARG A 200 -0.04 -9.76 5.07
CA ARG A 200 -0.40 -9.79 3.66
C ARG A 200 0.82 -9.66 2.76
N ILE A 201 0.92 -10.58 1.80
CA ILE A 201 1.98 -10.59 0.80
C ILE A 201 1.34 -10.63 -0.58
N GLN A 202 1.71 -9.68 -1.43
CA GLN A 202 1.36 -9.68 -2.83
C GLN A 202 2.62 -9.46 -3.66
N VAL A 203 2.91 -10.39 -4.57
CA VAL A 203 4.00 -10.24 -5.53
C VAL A 203 3.42 -10.27 -6.93
N VAL A 204 3.74 -9.24 -7.70
CA VAL A 204 3.27 -9.04 -9.07
C VAL A 204 4.46 -9.19 -10.03
N ASP A 205 4.17 -9.70 -11.23
CA ASP A 205 5.14 -9.90 -12.32
C ASP A 205 6.28 -10.91 -12.02
N LYS A 206 6.11 -11.74 -11.00
CA LYS A 206 6.87 -12.98 -10.80
C LYS A 206 5.91 -14.16 -10.81
N ARG A 207 6.18 -15.14 -11.68
CA ARG A 207 5.47 -16.41 -11.72
C ARG A 207 6.21 -17.44 -10.88
N PHE A 208 5.47 -18.18 -10.07
CA PHE A 208 5.94 -19.29 -9.26
C PHE A 208 5.44 -20.59 -9.84
N THR A 209 6.25 -21.64 -9.76
CA THR A 209 5.81 -22.99 -10.14
C THR A 209 4.82 -23.54 -9.12
N CYS A 210 3.96 -24.48 -9.50
CA CYS A 210 3.14 -25.17 -8.49
C CYS A 210 3.96 -25.92 -7.44
N LYS A 211 5.20 -26.37 -7.77
CA LYS A 211 6.11 -26.97 -6.78
C LYS A 211 6.59 -25.96 -5.75
N GLU A 212 6.94 -24.75 -6.19
CA GLU A 212 7.28 -23.64 -5.29
C GLU A 212 6.08 -23.25 -4.43
N MET A 213 4.88 -23.24 -4.99
CA MET A 213 3.66 -22.98 -4.23
C MET A 213 3.37 -24.05 -3.19
N ASN A 214 3.48 -25.32 -3.56
CA ASN A 214 3.34 -26.43 -2.64
C ASN A 214 4.30 -26.32 -1.44
N ARG A 215 5.55 -25.89 -1.69
CA ARG A 215 6.54 -25.66 -0.64
C ARG A 215 6.13 -24.55 0.33
N ILE A 216 5.58 -23.44 -0.18
CA ILE A 216 5.04 -22.35 0.65
C ILE A 216 3.85 -22.83 1.49
N LEU A 217 2.93 -23.61 0.90
CA LEU A 217 1.78 -24.16 1.62
C LEU A 217 2.20 -25.14 2.72
N LYS A 218 3.14 -26.05 2.43
CA LYS A 218 3.71 -26.98 3.42
C LYS A 218 4.42 -26.24 4.55
N HIS A 219 5.16 -25.17 4.24
CA HIS A 219 5.76 -24.31 5.27
C HIS A 219 4.70 -23.72 6.19
N TRP A 220 3.61 -23.16 5.64
CA TRP A 220 2.50 -22.65 6.45
C TRP A 220 1.83 -23.74 7.28
N MET A 221 1.58 -24.93 6.69
CA MET A 221 1.01 -26.09 7.39
C MET A 221 1.86 -26.54 8.58
N ASN A 222 3.17 -26.42 8.48
CA ASN A 222 4.11 -26.73 9.57
C ASN A 222 4.25 -25.60 10.61
N GLY A 223 3.32 -24.65 10.64
CA GLY A 223 3.33 -23.53 11.59
C GLY A 223 4.12 -22.29 11.13
N GLY A 224 4.74 -22.36 9.94
CA GLY A 224 5.44 -21.26 9.32
C GLY A 224 4.54 -20.07 8.99
N SER A 225 5.17 -18.91 8.78
CA SER A 225 4.52 -17.62 8.50
C SER A 225 3.28 -17.35 9.40
N PRO A 226 3.42 -17.33 10.75
CA PRO A 226 2.27 -17.42 11.68
C PRO A 226 1.29 -16.23 11.61
N ARG A 227 1.75 -15.07 11.12
CA ARG A 227 0.92 -13.87 10.91
C ARG A 227 0.22 -13.84 9.55
N LEU A 228 0.60 -14.70 8.61
CA LEU A 228 0.07 -14.70 7.25
C LEU A 228 -1.45 -14.90 7.28
N ASN A 229 -2.15 -13.96 6.67
CA ASN A 229 -3.60 -13.91 6.56
C ASN A 229 -4.04 -13.87 5.09
N HIS A 230 -3.20 -13.33 4.20
CA HIS A 230 -3.52 -13.20 2.78
C HIS A 230 -2.26 -13.24 1.90
N LEU A 231 -2.24 -14.15 0.93
CA LEU A 231 -1.16 -14.35 -0.02
C LEU A 231 -1.70 -14.29 -1.45
N ARG A 232 -1.04 -13.53 -2.31
CA ARG A 232 -1.34 -13.41 -3.75
C ARG A 232 -0.08 -13.57 -4.58
N LEU A 233 0.00 -14.65 -5.33
CA LEU A 233 1.15 -14.97 -6.17
C LEU A 233 0.68 -15.47 -7.54
N TYR A 234 1.36 -15.05 -8.59
CA TYR A 234 1.08 -15.54 -9.95
C TYR A 234 1.75 -16.90 -10.12
N LEU A 235 1.07 -17.82 -10.79
CA LEU A 235 1.63 -19.12 -11.15
C LEU A 235 2.08 -19.14 -12.62
N ASP A 236 2.94 -20.08 -12.95
CA ASP A 236 3.29 -20.42 -14.33
C ASP A 236 2.20 -21.24 -15.04
N GLU A 237 1.46 -22.06 -14.28
CA GLU A 237 0.41 -22.95 -14.79
C GLU A 237 -0.81 -22.99 -13.84
N VAL A 238 -1.96 -23.38 -14.38
CA VAL A 238 -3.17 -23.67 -13.59
C VAL A 238 -3.18 -25.16 -13.26
N ASN A 239 -2.58 -25.56 -12.14
CA ASN A 239 -2.58 -26.96 -11.70
C ASN A 239 -2.76 -27.07 -10.17
N GLU A 240 -4.00 -26.94 -9.72
CA GLU A 240 -4.33 -27.00 -8.29
C GLU A 240 -3.86 -28.30 -7.63
N GLU A 241 -4.00 -29.44 -8.32
CA GLU A 241 -3.58 -30.74 -7.81
C GLU A 241 -2.08 -30.78 -7.48
N LYS A 242 -1.24 -30.27 -8.39
CA LYS A 242 0.22 -30.19 -8.19
C LYS A 242 0.58 -29.18 -7.10
N CYS A 243 -0.14 -28.07 -7.04
CA CYS A 243 0.02 -27.07 -5.98
C CYS A 243 -0.32 -27.66 -4.59
N LEU A 244 -1.29 -28.58 -4.49
CA LEU A 244 -1.74 -29.24 -3.25
C LEU A 244 -1.16 -30.65 -3.03
N GLU A 245 -0.13 -31.05 -3.77
CA GLU A 245 0.45 -32.39 -3.67
C GLU A 245 0.89 -32.71 -2.23
N GLY A 246 0.36 -33.81 -1.68
CA GLY A 246 0.59 -34.23 -0.29
C GLY A 246 -0.12 -33.38 0.77
N LEU A 247 -1.10 -32.54 0.39
CA LEU A 247 -1.91 -31.74 1.30
C LEU A 247 -3.41 -32.10 1.29
N LYS A 248 -3.82 -33.04 0.41
CA LYS A 248 -5.23 -33.39 0.22
C LYS A 248 -5.90 -33.95 1.49
N GLU A 249 -5.15 -34.64 2.35
CA GLU A 249 -5.66 -35.20 3.62
C GLU A 249 -6.01 -34.13 4.66
N TYR A 250 -5.49 -32.91 4.52
CA TYR A 250 -5.78 -31.79 5.41
C TYR A 250 -6.94 -30.91 4.91
N LEU A 251 -7.57 -31.30 3.80
CA LEU A 251 -8.75 -30.61 3.29
C LEU A 251 -9.96 -30.97 4.14
N ILE A 252 -10.69 -29.94 4.53
CA ILE A 252 -11.95 -30.03 5.25
C ILE A 252 -13.05 -29.37 4.45
N GLU A 253 -14.27 -29.84 4.67
CA GLU A 253 -15.47 -29.22 4.13
C GLU A 253 -16.26 -28.56 5.26
N GLY A 254 -16.46 -27.25 5.15
CA GLY A 254 -17.30 -26.49 6.06
C GLY A 254 -18.78 -26.56 5.67
N LYS A 255 -19.64 -25.90 6.44
CA LYS A 255 -21.08 -25.81 6.14
C LYS A 255 -21.36 -25.36 4.69
N PRO A 256 -22.39 -25.87 4.00
CA PRO A 256 -22.70 -25.47 2.64
C PRO A 256 -22.85 -23.95 2.48
N GLY A 257 -22.33 -23.39 1.38
CA GLY A 257 -22.45 -21.97 1.03
C GLY A 257 -21.10 -21.29 0.74
N GLU A 258 -21.17 -20.08 0.20
CA GLU A 258 -19.97 -19.29 -0.11
C GLU A 258 -19.34 -18.69 1.15
N ARG A 259 -18.03 -18.45 1.09
CA ARG A 259 -17.25 -17.80 2.14
C ARG A 259 -16.75 -16.44 1.69
N TYR A 260 -17.15 -15.38 2.39
CA TYR A 260 -16.76 -14.01 2.08
C TYR A 260 -15.60 -13.54 2.99
N PHE A 261 -14.43 -13.41 2.40
CA PHE A 261 -13.22 -13.00 3.11
C PHE A 261 -12.92 -11.51 2.94
N LYS A 262 -12.70 -10.79 4.05
CA LYS A 262 -12.24 -9.39 4.04
C LYS A 262 -10.75 -9.32 4.33
N ALA A 263 -9.95 -8.96 3.33
CA ALA A 263 -8.51 -8.82 3.50
C ALA A 263 -8.11 -7.51 4.20
N LEU A 264 -7.00 -7.57 4.94
CA LEU A 264 -6.34 -6.38 5.49
C LEU A 264 -5.92 -5.43 4.34
N TYR A 265 -6.16 -4.13 4.51
CA TYR A 265 -5.95 -3.07 3.51
C TYR A 265 -6.79 -3.19 2.22
N GLY A 266 -7.91 -3.94 2.26
CA GLY A 266 -8.93 -3.99 1.19
C GLY A 266 -8.75 -5.14 0.20
N GLY A 267 -9.84 -5.58 -0.42
CA GLY A 267 -9.88 -6.81 -1.21
C GLY A 267 -10.87 -7.76 -0.59
N ASP A 268 -11.87 -8.14 -1.38
CA ASP A 268 -12.99 -8.93 -0.95
C ASP A 268 -13.00 -10.16 -1.85
N TYR A 269 -12.99 -11.34 -1.25
CA TYR A 269 -12.83 -12.59 -1.98
C TYR A 269 -13.91 -13.56 -1.55
N THR A 270 -14.51 -14.20 -2.54
CA THR A 270 -15.43 -15.31 -2.32
C THR A 270 -14.70 -16.63 -2.55
N PHE A 271 -14.90 -17.58 -1.66
CA PHE A 271 -14.42 -18.95 -1.77
C PHE A 271 -15.59 -19.93 -1.60
N ASN A 272 -15.38 -21.17 -2.01
CA ASN A 272 -16.28 -22.27 -1.67
C ASN A 272 -16.13 -22.64 -0.18
N ASN A 273 -16.84 -23.69 0.23
CA ASN A 273 -16.80 -24.25 1.58
C ASN A 273 -15.63 -25.22 1.81
N VAL A 274 -14.61 -25.26 0.94
CA VAL A 274 -13.43 -26.11 1.13
C VAL A 274 -12.32 -25.29 1.80
N GLY A 275 -11.70 -25.88 2.81
CA GLY A 275 -10.59 -25.27 3.54
C GLY A 275 -9.44 -26.24 3.73
N LEU A 276 -8.23 -25.70 3.90
CA LEU A 276 -7.04 -26.42 4.32
C LEU A 276 -6.84 -26.18 5.81
N GLN A 277 -6.96 -27.21 6.65
CA GLN A 277 -6.86 -27.09 8.10
C GLN A 277 -5.47 -27.45 8.61
N ARG A 278 -4.87 -26.51 9.33
CA ARG A 278 -3.59 -26.69 10.01
C ARG A 278 -3.78 -27.32 11.39
N ALA A 279 -2.74 -27.98 11.90
CA ALA A 279 -2.75 -28.66 13.20
C ALA A 279 -3.13 -27.76 14.40
N ASP A 280 -2.91 -26.45 14.32
CA ASP A 280 -3.32 -25.48 15.34
C ASP A 280 -4.79 -25.02 15.22
N GLY A 281 -5.56 -25.65 14.33
CA GLY A 281 -6.97 -25.34 14.09
C GLY A 281 -7.21 -24.18 13.13
N LYS A 282 -6.18 -23.48 12.65
CA LYS A 282 -6.35 -22.45 11.62
C LYS A 282 -6.80 -23.09 10.31
N ILE A 283 -7.72 -22.43 9.63
CA ILE A 283 -8.26 -22.87 8.35
C ILE A 283 -7.88 -21.84 7.30
N ALA A 284 -7.46 -22.30 6.13
CA ALA A 284 -7.20 -21.44 4.98
C ALA A 284 -8.12 -21.80 3.81
N SER A 285 -8.58 -20.80 3.08
CA SER A 285 -9.24 -20.98 1.78
C SER A 285 -8.31 -20.54 0.68
N PHE A 286 -8.42 -21.17 -0.49
CA PHE A 286 -7.59 -20.83 -1.64
C PHE A 286 -8.35 -21.00 -2.95
N LYS A 287 -7.85 -20.38 -4.01
CA LYS A 287 -8.32 -20.57 -5.39
C LYS A 287 -7.28 -20.12 -6.41
N ILE A 288 -7.39 -20.62 -7.63
CA ILE A 288 -6.64 -20.12 -8.79
C ILE A 288 -7.60 -19.33 -9.69
N SER A 289 -7.37 -18.02 -9.82
CA SER A 289 -8.10 -17.19 -10.78
C SER A 289 -7.50 -17.34 -12.18
N LEU A 290 -8.31 -17.77 -13.15
CA LEU A 290 -7.87 -18.10 -14.50
C LEU A 290 -7.39 -16.89 -15.30
N ASP A 291 -8.04 -15.73 -15.15
CA ASP A 291 -7.74 -14.51 -15.92
C ASP A 291 -6.28 -14.06 -15.81
N TYR A 292 -5.63 -14.39 -14.69
CA TYR A 292 -4.28 -13.98 -14.38
C TYR A 292 -3.37 -15.14 -13.95
N ILE A 293 -3.88 -16.37 -13.95
CA ILE A 293 -3.23 -17.54 -13.32
C ILE A 293 -2.75 -17.16 -11.91
N LEU A 294 -3.66 -16.57 -11.14
CA LEU A 294 -3.35 -15.96 -9.84
C LEU A 294 -3.81 -16.89 -8.72
N PHE A 295 -2.86 -17.38 -7.93
CA PHE A 295 -3.14 -18.11 -6.70
C PHE A 295 -3.46 -17.12 -5.58
N ILE A 296 -4.64 -17.28 -4.97
CA ILE A 296 -5.10 -16.50 -3.83
C ILE A 296 -5.27 -17.47 -2.67
N PHE A 297 -4.61 -17.19 -1.55
CA PHE A 297 -4.68 -17.96 -0.33
C PHE A 297 -4.97 -17.02 0.84
N VAL A 298 -5.97 -17.37 1.65
CA VAL A 298 -6.43 -16.58 2.78
C VAL A 298 -6.55 -17.47 4.02
N VAL A 299 -6.23 -16.93 5.19
CA VAL A 299 -6.31 -17.65 6.46
C VAL A 299 -7.36 -17.02 7.34
N TRP A 300 -8.27 -17.81 7.88
CA TRP A 300 -9.32 -17.36 8.79
C TRP A 300 -8.80 -17.25 10.23
N PRO A 301 -9.32 -16.31 11.06
CA PRO A 301 -10.38 -15.36 10.73
C PRO A 301 -9.89 -14.21 9.84
N ASP A 302 -10.84 -13.56 9.17
CA ASP A 302 -10.53 -12.41 8.30
C ASP A 302 -10.26 -11.12 9.10
N ALA A 303 -10.02 -10.00 8.40
CA ALA A 303 -9.70 -8.72 9.05
C ALA A 303 -10.85 -8.13 9.88
N LYS A 304 -12.06 -8.70 9.82
CA LYS A 304 -13.20 -8.34 10.68
C LYS A 304 -13.41 -9.34 11.82
N GLY A 305 -12.58 -10.37 11.93
CA GLY A 305 -12.73 -11.43 12.93
C GLY A 305 -13.74 -12.52 12.55
N ARG A 306 -14.22 -12.56 11.29
CA ARG A 306 -15.15 -13.60 10.83
C ARG A 306 -14.39 -14.91 10.64
N SER A 307 -14.94 -16.00 11.16
CA SER A 307 -14.34 -17.33 11.05
C SER A 307 -14.71 -18.01 9.74
N PHE A 308 -14.06 -19.14 9.44
CA PHE A 308 -14.40 -19.97 8.28
C PHE A 308 -15.86 -20.45 8.27
N GLU A 309 -16.50 -20.60 9.43
CA GLU A 309 -17.91 -21.03 9.53
C GLU A 309 -18.91 -19.87 9.61
N SER A 310 -18.43 -18.64 9.58
CA SER A 310 -19.29 -17.45 9.63
C SER A 310 -19.87 -17.17 8.25
N PHE A 311 -21.19 -17.04 8.17
CA PHE A 311 -21.89 -16.57 6.98
C PHE A 311 -22.20 -15.07 7.11
N ASP A 312 -22.13 -14.36 5.99
CA ASP A 312 -22.62 -12.98 5.87
C ASP A 312 -24.11 -12.96 5.51
#